data_AF-A0A328NVE1-F1
#
_entry.id   AF-A0A328NVE1-F1
#
_cell.length_a   1.000
_cell.length_b   1.000
_cell.length_c   1.000
_cell.angle_alpha   90.00
_cell.angle_beta   90.00
_cell.angle_gamma   90.00
#
_symmetry.space_group_name_H-M   'P 1'
#
loop_
_entity.id
_entity.type
_entity.pdbx_description
1 polymer ?
#
loop_
_entity_poly.entity_id
_entity_poly.type
_entity_poly.pdbx_seq_one_letter_code
_entity_poly.pdbx_strand_id
1 'polypeptide(L)'
;MPTHRVRLVGVLSCRVALRVDAAGVTLGQTSLWPSSHTALVLWSNIEAVVLWTQQAGPTTVPYVGLQRHPGLPPLPGSARSRGLRRMNRALVPHVPPAVLADSRPATLWRLHRPSIEAEVRHFAPAVEIVDAG
;
A
#
# COMPACT_ATOMS: atom_id res chain seq x y z
N MET A 1 -9.28 -20.73 -19.51
CA MET A 1 -9.75 -19.55 -18.74
C MET A 1 -8.60 -18.55 -18.70
N PRO A 2 -8.67 -17.41 -19.42
CA PRO A 2 -7.56 -16.47 -19.43
C PRO A 2 -7.53 -15.72 -18.09
N THR A 3 -6.49 -15.96 -17.29
CA THR A 3 -6.19 -15.23 -16.05
C THR A 3 -5.85 -13.78 -16.41
N HIS A 4 -6.79 -12.87 -16.24
CA HIS A 4 -6.50 -11.44 -16.28
C HIS A 4 -5.70 -11.09 -15.02
N ARG A 5 -4.41 -10.81 -15.20
CA ARG A 5 -3.46 -10.44 -14.15
C ARG A 5 -3.30 -8.92 -14.20
N VAL A 6 -3.69 -8.20 -13.16
CA VAL A 6 -3.38 -6.77 -13.08
C VAL A 6 -1.97 -6.58 -12.51
N ARG A 7 -1.06 -6.09 -13.36
CA ARG A 7 0.24 -5.55 -12.96
C ARG A 7 0.22 -4.05 -13.18
N LEU A 8 0.30 -3.26 -12.12
CA LEU A 8 0.53 -1.82 -12.24
C LEU A 8 2.05 -1.58 -12.22
N VAL A 9 2.60 -1.33 -13.40
CA VAL A 9 4.03 -1.10 -13.64
C VAL A 9 4.29 0.40 -13.64
N GLY A 10 5.25 0.88 -12.85
CA GLY A 10 5.65 2.28 -12.86
C GLY A 10 6.25 2.66 -14.22
N VAL A 11 5.72 3.73 -14.83
CA VAL A 11 5.93 4.12 -16.25
C VAL A 11 7.40 4.42 -16.62
N LEU A 12 8.31 4.49 -15.66
CA LEU A 12 9.73 4.79 -15.92
C LEU A 12 10.73 3.69 -15.49
N SER A 13 10.31 2.54 -14.93
CA SER A 13 11.29 1.57 -14.40
C SER A 13 10.98 0.07 -14.50
N CYS A 14 9.87 -0.35 -15.12
CA CYS A 14 9.44 -1.78 -15.14
C CYS A 14 9.31 -2.44 -13.74
N ARG A 15 9.37 -1.65 -12.65
CA ARG A 15 9.28 -2.14 -11.27
C ARG A 15 7.83 -2.20 -10.82
N VAL A 16 7.51 -3.25 -10.07
CA VAL A 16 6.18 -3.45 -9.47
C VAL A 16 5.99 -2.44 -8.34
N ALA A 17 5.05 -1.51 -8.50
CA ALA A 17 4.68 -0.56 -7.46
C ALA A 17 3.60 -1.14 -6.54
N LEU A 18 2.61 -1.81 -7.13
CA LEU A 18 1.58 -2.57 -6.44
C LEU A 18 1.20 -3.79 -7.31
N ARG A 19 1.07 -4.95 -6.68
CA ARG A 19 0.46 -6.13 -7.29
C ARG A 19 -0.44 -6.80 -6.26
N VAL A 20 -1.64 -7.16 -6.68
CA VAL A 20 -2.61 -7.93 -5.90
C VAL A 20 -2.83 -9.25 -6.65
N ASP A 21 -2.61 -10.37 -5.99
CA ASP A 21 -2.87 -11.69 -6.58
C ASP A 21 -3.21 -12.74 -5.52
N ALA A 22 -3.37 -14.00 -5.94
CA ALA A 22 -3.72 -15.11 -5.06
C ALA A 22 -2.76 -15.33 -3.87
N ALA A 23 -1.48 -14.93 -3.98
CA ALA A 23 -0.54 -15.08 -2.88
C ALA A 23 -0.70 -13.96 -1.83
N GLY A 24 -1.05 -12.75 -2.27
CA GLY A 24 -1.17 -11.60 -1.39
C GLY A 24 -1.01 -10.27 -2.10
N VAL A 25 -0.54 -9.28 -1.35
CA VAL A 25 -0.25 -7.94 -1.85
C VAL A 25 1.25 -7.72 -1.88
N THR A 26 1.79 -7.43 -3.05
CA THR A 26 3.17 -6.96 -3.20
C THR A 26 3.19 -5.44 -3.24
N LEU A 27 3.85 -4.84 -2.24
CA LEU A 27 4.09 -3.40 -2.16
C LEU A 27 5.52 -3.09 -2.60
N GLY A 28 5.66 -2.29 -3.65
CA GLY A 28 6.95 -1.73 -4.08
C GLY A 28 7.18 -0.36 -3.47
N GLN A 29 8.44 -0.04 -3.18
CA GLN A 29 8.86 1.34 -2.95
C GLN A 29 9.40 1.94 -4.24
N THR A 30 8.73 2.98 -4.72
CA THR A 30 9.31 3.97 -5.63
C THR A 30 10.14 4.95 -4.81
N SER A 31 11.37 4.56 -4.46
CA SER A 31 12.35 5.51 -3.97
C SER A 31 13.19 6.04 -5.13
N LEU A 32 13.57 7.31 -5.07
CA LEU A 32 14.60 7.92 -5.92
C LEU A 32 16.03 7.47 -5.52
N TRP A 33 16.16 6.62 -4.48
CA TRP A 33 17.41 6.01 -4.03
C TRP A 33 17.61 4.60 -4.60
N PRO A 34 18.87 4.11 -4.72
CA PRO A 34 19.19 2.88 -5.46
C PRO A 34 18.58 1.59 -4.88
N SER A 35 18.09 1.61 -3.64
CA SER A 35 17.43 0.49 -2.98
C SER A 35 15.90 0.57 -3.14
N SER A 36 15.39 0.03 -4.25
CA SER A 36 13.96 -0.27 -4.38
C SER A 36 13.67 -1.59 -3.65
N HIS A 37 12.90 -1.52 -2.57
CA HIS A 37 12.44 -2.71 -1.85
C HIS A 37 11.01 -3.06 -2.28
N THR A 38 10.79 -4.34 -2.57
CA THR A 38 9.45 -4.92 -2.68
C THR A 38 9.18 -5.78 -1.44
N ALA A 39 7.94 -5.78 -0.99
CA ALA A 39 7.48 -6.60 0.12
C ALA A 39 6.21 -7.34 -0.30
N LEU A 40 6.28 -8.67 -0.39
CA LEU A 40 5.09 -9.50 -0.48
C LEU A 40 4.52 -9.69 0.93
N VAL A 41 3.25 -9.36 1.10
CA VAL A 41 2.49 -9.62 2.31
C VAL A 41 1.41 -10.63 1.96
N LEU A 42 1.47 -11.80 2.58
CA LEU A 42 0.49 -12.87 2.37
C LEU A 42 -0.87 -12.46 2.90
N TRP A 43 -1.95 -12.94 2.26
CA TRP A 43 -3.32 -12.69 2.73
C TRP A 43 -3.53 -13.09 4.19
N SER A 44 -2.91 -14.17 4.65
CA SER A 44 -2.97 -14.65 6.04
C SER A 44 -2.39 -13.67 7.08
N ASN A 45 -1.69 -12.63 6.63
CA ASN A 45 -1.07 -11.62 7.48
C ASN A 45 -1.79 -10.28 7.39
N ILE A 46 -2.82 -10.15 6.54
CA ILE A 46 -3.53 -8.91 6.25
C ILE A 46 -4.91 -8.98 6.91
N GLU A 47 -5.21 -7.97 7.72
CA GLU A 47 -6.53 -7.77 8.30
C GLU A 47 -7.38 -6.85 7.40
N ALA A 48 -6.77 -5.76 6.93
CA ALA A 48 -7.43 -4.80 6.06
C ALA A 48 -6.47 -4.19 5.04
N VAL A 49 -7.00 -3.89 3.85
CA VAL A 49 -6.39 -3.00 2.87
C VAL A 49 -6.95 -1.60 3.09
N VAL A 50 -6.09 -0.64 3.39
CA VAL A 50 -6.49 0.74 3.72
C VAL A 50 -6.11 1.66 2.57
N LEU A 51 -7.09 2.31 1.96
CA LEU A 51 -6.91 3.32 0.93
C LEU A 51 -7.14 4.70 1.55
N TRP A 52 -6.22 5.63 1.32
CA TRP A 52 -6.31 6.97 1.91
C TRP A 52 -5.58 8.00 1.06
N THR A 53 -5.76 9.28 1.34
CA THR A 53 -5.12 10.36 0.61
C THR A 53 -4.41 11.35 1.53
N GLN A 54 -3.31 11.93 1.03
CA GLN A 54 -2.59 12.99 1.72
C GLN A 54 -2.64 14.27 0.88
N GLN A 55 -2.97 15.39 1.51
CA GLN A 55 -2.79 16.70 0.90
C GLN A 55 -1.29 17.06 0.88
N ALA A 56 -0.81 17.41 -0.31
CA ALA A 56 0.56 17.86 -0.57
C ALA A 56 0.51 19.15 -1.40
N GLY A 57 0.37 20.29 -0.71
CA GLY A 57 0.14 21.59 -1.34
C GLY A 57 -1.20 21.60 -2.13
N PRO A 58 -1.21 21.97 -3.42
CA PRO A 58 -2.42 21.98 -4.24
C PRO A 58 -2.80 20.58 -4.77
N THR A 59 -2.01 19.55 -4.46
CA THR A 59 -2.22 18.19 -4.98
C THR A 59 -2.61 17.22 -3.89
N THR A 60 -3.39 16.20 -4.26
CA THR A 60 -3.74 15.08 -3.40
C THR A 60 -2.99 13.84 -3.85
N VAL A 61 -2.24 13.22 -2.94
CA VAL A 61 -1.47 12.00 -3.20
C VAL A 61 -2.23 10.81 -2.64
N PRO A 62 -2.67 9.84 -3.47
CA PRO A 62 -3.28 8.62 -2.98
C PRO A 62 -2.24 7.68 -2.39
N TYR A 63 -2.63 6.95 -1.36
CA TYR A 63 -1.84 5.95 -0.66
C TYR A 63 -2.59 4.63 -0.56
N VAL A 64 -1.83 3.54 -0.56
CA VAL A 64 -2.29 2.21 -0.19
C VAL A 64 -1.49 1.73 1.00
N GLY A 65 -2.17 1.31 2.07
CA GLY A 65 -1.61 0.72 3.26
C GLY A 65 -2.20 -0.66 3.53
N LEU A 66 -1.49 -1.45 4.33
CA LEU A 66 -1.96 -2.74 4.81
C LEU A 66 -2.02 -2.70 6.33
N GLN A 67 -3.19 -2.98 6.89
CA GLN A 67 -3.30 -3.35 8.28
C GLN A 67 -2.96 -4.83 8.40
N ARG A 68 -1.92 -5.12 9.19
CA ARG A 68 -1.40 -6.46 9.37
C ARG A 68 -1.66 -6.93 10.80
N HIS A 69 -1.77 -8.24 10.99
CA HIS A 69 -1.92 -8.81 12.33
C HIS A 69 -0.80 -8.33 13.28
N PRO A 70 -1.11 -8.07 14.55
CA PRO A 70 -0.14 -7.57 15.52
C PRO A 70 1.01 -8.57 15.73
N GLY A 71 2.20 -8.06 16.05
CA GLY A 71 3.39 -8.87 16.30
C GLY A 71 4.23 -9.22 15.07
N LEU A 72 3.77 -8.89 13.86
CA LEU A 72 4.55 -9.08 12.65
C LEU A 72 5.68 -8.04 12.52
N PRO A 73 6.84 -8.41 11.96
CA PRO A 73 7.95 -7.48 11.77
C PRO A 73 7.57 -6.35 10.79
N PRO A 74 8.15 -5.15 10.91
CA PRO A 74 7.92 -4.06 9.95
C PRO A 74 8.31 -4.46 8.52
N LEU A 75 7.54 -4.00 7.52
CA LEU A 75 7.88 -4.26 6.12
C LEU A 75 9.23 -3.61 5.74
N PRO A 76 9.95 -4.18 4.75
CA PRO A 76 10.98 -3.45 4.05
C PRO A 76 10.44 -2.10 3.60
N GLY A 77 11.11 -1.02 3.98
CA GLY A 77 10.69 0.33 3.60
C GLY A 77 9.65 1.01 4.50
N SER A 78 9.28 0.42 5.64
CA SER A 78 8.39 1.12 6.58
C SER A 78 9.04 2.41 7.11
N ALA A 79 8.23 3.43 7.41
CA ALA A 79 8.70 4.66 8.04
C ALA A 79 9.20 4.41 9.48
N ARG A 80 10.52 4.17 9.64
CA ARG A 80 11.13 3.85 10.94
C ARG A 80 11.58 5.05 11.76
N SER A 81 11.63 6.26 11.19
CA SER A 81 12.06 7.44 11.93
C SER A 81 10.96 7.97 12.86
N ARG A 82 11.31 8.29 14.11
CA ARG A 82 10.36 8.76 15.14
C ARG A 82 9.71 10.09 14.75
N GLY A 83 10.48 11.00 14.14
CA GLY A 83 10.00 12.30 13.66
C GLY A 83 8.95 12.15 12.56
N LEU A 84 9.21 11.31 11.55
CA LEU A 84 8.28 11.07 10.45
C LEU A 84 6.97 10.42 10.92
N ARG A 85 7.05 9.47 11.86
CA ARG A 85 5.84 8.89 12.47
C ARG A 85 5.00 9.92 13.23
N ARG A 86 5.65 10.84 13.96
CA ARG A 86 4.96 11.89 14.71
C ARG A 86 4.29 12.88 13.76
N MET A 87 5.00 13.28 12.70
CA MET A 87 4.46 14.15 11.65
C MET A 87 3.28 13.50 10.92
N ASN A 88 3.41 12.24 10.49
CA ASN A 88 2.34 11.52 9.82
C ASN A 88 1.09 11.37 10.71
N ARG A 89 1.28 11.12 12.02
CA ARG A 89 0.15 11.07 12.97
C ARG A 89 -0.57 12.41 13.11
N ALA A 90 0.16 13.52 13.05
CA ALA A 90 -0.46 14.85 13.13
C ALA A 90 -1.22 15.20 11.84
N LEU A 91 -0.69 14.79 10.68
CA LEU A 91 -1.29 15.07 9.37
C LEU A 91 -2.46 14.13 9.04
N VAL A 92 -2.44 12.90 9.53
CA VAL A 92 -3.39 11.84 9.16
C VAL A 92 -3.82 11.07 10.43
N PRO A 93 -4.53 11.73 11.38
CA PRO A 93 -4.83 11.13 12.68
C PRO A 93 -5.84 9.97 12.60
N HIS A 94 -6.60 9.89 11.50
CA HIS A 94 -7.63 8.87 11.28
C HIS A 94 -7.09 7.54 10.74
N VAL A 95 -5.84 7.49 10.23
CA VAL A 95 -5.22 6.24 9.77
C VAL A 95 -4.35 5.65 10.89
N PRO A 96 -4.49 4.35 11.22
CA PRO A 96 -3.68 3.72 12.25
C PRO A 96 -2.16 3.89 12.01
N PRO A 97 -1.34 4.14 13.05
CA PRO A 97 0.09 4.38 12.87
C PRO A 97 0.87 3.25 12.19
N ALA A 98 0.45 2.00 12.39
CA ALA A 98 1.06 0.84 11.75
C ALA A 98 0.79 0.83 10.23
N VAL A 99 -0.45 1.15 9.83
CA VAL A 99 -0.86 1.29 8.43
C VAL A 99 -0.11 2.43 7.76
N LEU A 100 -0.02 3.59 8.41
CA LEU A 100 0.75 4.73 7.91
C LEU A 100 2.22 4.39 7.68
N ALA A 101 2.83 3.61 8.58
CA ALA A 101 4.23 3.23 8.46
C ALA A 101 4.49 2.30 7.27
N ASP A 102 3.53 1.42 6.95
CA ASP A 102 3.63 0.41 5.90
C ASP A 102 3.02 0.87 4.56
N SER A 103 2.46 2.08 4.50
CA SER A 103 1.82 2.62 3.30
C SER A 103 2.79 2.97 2.18
N ARG A 104 2.28 2.96 0.94
CA ARG A 104 2.99 3.38 -0.27
C ARG A 104 2.24 4.49 -0.98
N PRO A 105 2.92 5.61 -1.31
CA PRO A 105 2.31 6.63 -2.13
C PRO A 105 2.24 6.17 -3.59
N ALA A 106 1.13 6.49 -4.23
CA ALA A 106 0.94 6.37 -5.68
C ALA A 106 1.35 7.68 -6.39
N THR A 107 2.58 8.15 -6.14
CA THR A 107 3.11 9.39 -6.74
C THR A 107 3.53 9.23 -8.19
N LEU A 108 4.11 8.07 -8.55
CA LEU A 108 4.68 7.79 -9.89
C LEU A 108 3.90 6.70 -10.66
N TRP A 109 2.72 6.35 -10.17
CA TRP A 109 1.83 5.35 -10.75
C TRP A 109 0.38 5.64 -10.33
N ARG A 110 -0.60 5.14 -11.06
CA ARG A 110 -2.02 5.40 -10.78
C ARG A 110 -2.63 4.26 -9.97
N LEU A 111 -3.31 4.62 -8.88
CA LEU A 111 -4.08 3.69 -8.08
C LEU A 111 -5.51 3.59 -8.65
N HIS A 112 -5.84 2.47 -9.28
CA HIS A 112 -7.19 2.22 -9.80
C HIS A 112 -8.01 1.48 -8.75
N ARG A 113 -8.75 2.23 -7.92
CA ARG A 113 -9.51 1.69 -6.77
C ARG A 113 -10.44 0.53 -7.17
N PRO A 114 -11.28 0.63 -8.21
CA PRO A 114 -12.20 -0.45 -8.56
C PRO A 114 -11.49 -1.78 -8.89
N SER A 115 -10.30 -1.71 -9.50
CA SER A 115 -9.52 -2.91 -9.80
C SER A 115 -8.93 -3.53 -8.54
N ILE A 116 -8.38 -2.71 -7.62
CA ILE A 116 -7.87 -3.23 -6.35
C ILE A 116 -8.98 -3.91 -5.58
N GLU A 117 -10.14 -3.26 -5.48
CA GLU A 117 -11.25 -3.84 -4.74
C GLU A 117 -11.77 -5.13 -5.35
N ALA A 118 -11.87 -5.20 -6.69
CA ALA A 118 -12.28 -6.43 -7.37
C ALA A 118 -11.30 -7.57 -7.09
N GLU A 119 -9.99 -7.31 -7.14
CA GLU A 119 -8.96 -8.33 -6.91
C GLU A 119 -8.89 -8.77 -5.43
N VAL A 120 -9.03 -7.83 -4.48
CA VAL A 120 -9.09 -8.15 -3.04
C VAL A 120 -10.33 -9.01 -2.76
N ARG A 121 -11.51 -8.61 -3.27
CA ARG A 121 -12.74 -9.41 -3.13
C ARG A 121 -12.63 -10.78 -3.79
N HIS A 122 -11.86 -10.90 -4.87
CA HIS A 122 -11.66 -12.17 -5.57
C HIS A 122 -10.72 -13.12 -4.81
N PHE A 123 -9.56 -12.65 -4.36
CA PHE A 123 -8.53 -13.50 -3.75
C PHE A 123 -8.64 -13.63 -2.24
N ALA A 124 -9.19 -12.63 -1.55
CA ALA A 124 -9.28 -12.59 -0.10
C ALA A 124 -10.56 -11.89 0.36
N PRO A 125 -11.75 -12.49 0.14
CA PRO A 125 -13.05 -11.89 0.49
C PRO A 125 -13.22 -11.61 2.00
N ALA A 126 -12.41 -12.25 2.86
CA ALA A 126 -12.40 -12.01 4.30
C ALA A 126 -11.58 -10.79 4.72
N VAL A 127 -10.76 -10.22 3.84
CA VAL A 127 -9.96 -9.03 4.11
C VAL A 127 -10.81 -7.79 3.89
N GLU A 128 -10.86 -6.91 4.90
CA GLU A 128 -11.62 -5.68 4.82
C GLU A 128 -10.95 -4.67 3.88
N ILE A 129 -11.75 -3.88 3.17
CA ILE A 129 -11.27 -2.71 2.43
C ILE A 129 -11.79 -1.47 3.14
N VAL A 130 -10.86 -0.69 3.68
CA VAL A 130 -11.16 0.54 4.42
C VAL A 130 -10.79 1.73 3.55
N ASP A 131 -11.75 2.61 3.27
CA ASP A 131 -11.52 3.93 2.68
C ASP A 131 -11.45 4.95 3.80
N ALA A 132 -10.26 5.52 4.02
CA ALA A 132 -10.01 6.44 5.13
C ALA A 132 -9.99 7.93 4.70
N GLY A 133 -10.35 8.23 3.43
CA GLY A 133 -10.42 9.61 2.90
C GLY A 133 -9.26 9.97 2.01
#